data_AF-A0A1J7IGV2-F1
#
_entry.id   AF-A0A1J7IGV2-F1
#
_cell.length_a   1.000
_cell.length_b   1.000
_cell.length_c   1.000
_cell.angle_alpha   90.00
_cell.angle_beta   90.00
_cell.angle_gamma   90.00
#
_symmetry.space_group_name_H-M   'P 1'
#
loop_
_entity.id
_entity.type
_entity.pdbx_description
1 polymer ?
#
loop_
_entity_poly.entity_id
_entity_poly.type
_entity_poly.pdbx_seq_one_letter_code
_entity_poly.pdbx_strand_id
1 'polypeptide(L)'
;MSQDEIAEAQRELLNELDPSILQMLLRRANLDETRGSKDPFAVDTVPPATTEPVETDHQEPPTIPVEDTSPIPPPPENNTLKDGATTAPTKQKKKVTFDADTAAPEPSADLFAPSARLSSQIHTHDHNCTHDHSTTHFPPAPSAPDLDPSDPDFLANLHAKYFPNLPADPAKLAWMAPIPTANSPADLDSPYHPGQSSLPVSALRFDFKGRLVPPSLARQIPSSAGLHHHAEAPEAAGYTVPELARLARSAVPAQRCVAYQTLGRLLFRLGKGEWGVGEGGRDGEEDDLAFSIWRLVKGGYVIESLEEAAGVEEGAGHRGARAYAIEALWLFEKGGWKEKWMGR
;
A
#
# COMPACT_ATOMS: atom_id res chain seq x y z
N MET A 1 7.29 -33.48 20.47
CA MET A 1 8.71 -33.77 20.23
C MET A 1 9.43 -33.85 21.55
N SER A 2 10.38 -34.78 21.69
CA SER A 2 11.36 -34.78 22.78
C SER A 2 12.44 -33.71 22.55
N GLN A 3 13.23 -33.38 23.58
CA GLN A 3 14.36 -32.45 23.41
C GLN A 3 15.48 -33.07 22.54
N ASP A 4 15.61 -34.40 22.56
CA ASP A 4 16.62 -35.12 21.78
C ASP A 4 16.28 -35.11 20.28
N GLU A 5 15.01 -35.33 19.91
CA GLU A 5 14.51 -35.16 18.52
C GLU A 5 14.81 -33.76 17.96
N ILE A 6 14.64 -32.72 18.79
CA ILE A 6 14.92 -31.33 18.39
C ILE A 6 16.42 -31.12 18.17
N ALA A 7 17.27 -31.68 19.03
CA ALA A 7 18.72 -31.58 18.91
C ALA A 7 19.28 -32.37 17.72
N GLU A 8 18.65 -33.50 17.35
CA GLU A 8 18.99 -34.28 16.16
C GLU A 8 18.61 -33.53 14.87
N ALA A 9 17.37 -33.05 14.77
CA ALA A 9 16.92 -32.24 13.62
C ALA A 9 17.73 -30.94 13.44
N GLN A 10 18.17 -30.31 14.54
CA GLN A 10 19.07 -29.15 14.46
C GLN A 10 20.45 -29.53 13.88
N ARG A 11 20.99 -30.70 14.21
CA ARG A 11 22.28 -31.17 13.66
C ARG A 11 22.17 -31.55 12.19
N GLU A 12 21.06 -32.15 11.78
CA GLU A 12 20.78 -32.47 10.39
C GLU A 12 20.74 -31.18 9.54
N LEU A 13 19.94 -30.18 9.95
CA LEU A 13 19.88 -28.87 9.30
C LEU A 13 21.22 -28.13 9.25
N LEU A 14 22.05 -28.24 10.30
CA LEU A 14 23.40 -27.64 10.34
C LEU A 14 24.40 -28.32 9.41
N ASN A 15 24.16 -29.57 9.01
CA ASN A 15 25.01 -30.32 8.08
C ASN A 15 24.55 -30.19 6.62
N GLU A 16 23.24 -30.00 6.38
CA GLU A 16 22.69 -29.90 5.01
C GLU A 16 22.68 -28.47 4.44
N LEU A 17 22.46 -27.44 5.26
CA LEU A 17 22.42 -26.05 4.77
C LEU A 17 23.82 -25.43 4.61
N ASP A 18 23.98 -24.64 3.55
CA ASP A 18 25.13 -23.74 3.40
C ASP A 18 25.23 -22.78 4.61
N PRO A 19 26.40 -22.69 5.30
CA PRO A 19 26.60 -21.77 6.41
C PRO A 19 26.29 -20.30 6.07
N SER A 20 26.36 -19.88 4.80
CA SER A 20 25.97 -18.53 4.37
C SER A 20 24.46 -18.26 4.58
N ILE A 21 23.62 -19.26 4.28
CA ILE A 21 22.17 -19.20 4.41
C ILE A 21 21.78 -19.28 5.89
N LEU A 22 22.42 -20.16 6.67
CA LEU A 22 22.25 -20.23 8.11
C LEU A 22 22.60 -18.92 8.81
N GLN A 23 23.69 -18.26 8.43
CA GLN A 23 24.02 -16.92 8.95
C GLN A 23 22.97 -15.87 8.58
N MET A 24 22.42 -15.91 7.36
CA MET A 24 21.37 -14.98 6.94
C MET A 24 20.05 -15.21 7.72
N LEU A 25 19.68 -16.47 7.96
CA LEU A 25 18.50 -16.84 8.75
C LEU A 25 18.67 -16.46 10.23
N LEU A 26 19.83 -16.72 10.83
CA LEU A 26 20.14 -16.32 12.21
C LEU A 26 20.17 -14.80 12.37
N ARG A 27 20.76 -14.06 11.42
CA ARG A 27 20.67 -12.60 11.39
C ARG A 27 19.23 -12.13 11.33
N ARG A 28 18.40 -12.72 10.45
CA ARG A 28 16.97 -12.38 10.32
C ARG A 28 16.16 -12.68 11.58
N ALA A 29 16.47 -13.78 12.29
CA ALA A 29 15.84 -14.13 13.56
C ALA A 29 16.18 -13.13 14.69
N ASN A 30 17.40 -12.59 14.70
CA ASN A 30 17.88 -11.66 15.72
C ASN A 30 17.58 -10.17 15.41
N LEU A 31 16.92 -9.84 14.29
CA LEU A 31 16.58 -8.46 13.94
C LEU A 31 15.61 -7.78 14.92
N ASP A 32 14.81 -8.55 15.67
CA ASP A 32 13.94 -8.01 16.72
C ASP A 32 14.70 -7.52 17.97
N GLU A 33 15.94 -7.98 18.20
CA GLU A 33 16.76 -7.54 19.35
C GLU A 33 17.66 -6.33 19.06
N THR A 34 17.96 -6.04 17.79
CA THR A 34 18.79 -4.89 17.39
C THR A 34 18.06 -3.55 17.44
N ARG A 35 17.63 -3.15 18.65
CA ARG A 35 17.29 -1.76 19.00
C ARG A 35 18.55 -0.88 18.93
N GLY A 36 18.95 -0.45 17.75
CA GLY A 36 20.12 0.43 17.57
C GLY A 36 20.48 0.83 16.14
N SER A 37 20.05 0.10 15.11
CA SER A 37 20.17 0.56 13.72
C SER A 37 19.06 1.56 13.40
N LYS A 38 19.43 2.77 12.95
CA LYS A 38 18.50 3.84 12.57
C LYS A 38 17.44 3.33 11.58
N ASP A 39 16.17 3.37 11.99
CA ASP A 39 15.02 3.08 11.14
C ASP A 39 14.82 4.28 10.17
N PRO A 40 14.82 4.08 8.84
CA PRO A 40 14.66 5.17 7.87
C PRO A 40 13.28 5.85 7.91
N PHE A 41 12.35 5.37 8.76
CA PHE A 41 11.02 5.97 8.96
C PHE A 41 10.74 6.41 10.41
N ALA A 42 11.74 6.45 11.29
CA ALA A 42 11.57 7.02 12.62
C ALA A 42 11.51 8.56 12.56
N VAL A 43 10.40 9.14 13.01
CA VAL A 43 10.26 10.58 13.24
C VAL A 43 10.83 10.89 14.62
N ASP A 44 11.87 11.72 14.68
CA ASP A 44 12.52 12.13 15.93
C ASP A 44 11.57 12.93 16.83
N THR A 45 11.11 12.32 17.93
CA THR A 45 10.40 13.01 19.00
C THR A 45 11.39 13.52 20.04
N VAL A 46 11.58 14.85 20.06
CA VAL A 46 12.46 15.55 21.00
C VAL A 46 11.89 15.51 22.43
N PRO A 47 12.62 14.97 23.44
CA PRO A 47 12.27 15.14 24.85
C PRO A 47 12.78 16.48 25.41
N PRO A 48 12.18 17.03 26.48
CA PRO A 48 12.55 18.33 27.02
C PRO A 48 13.86 18.32 27.82
N ALA A 49 14.48 19.50 27.92
CA ALA A 49 15.82 19.71 28.47
C ALA A 49 15.95 19.51 30.00
N THR A 50 17.17 19.20 30.45
CA THR A 50 17.62 19.37 31.85
C THR A 50 19.13 19.65 31.90
N THR A 51 19.53 20.63 32.72
CA THR A 51 20.90 21.10 33.02
C THR A 51 21.55 20.24 34.12
N GLU A 52 22.87 20.19 34.38
CA GLU A 52 24.16 20.78 33.92
C GLU A 52 25.29 19.87 34.54
N PRO A 53 26.62 20.03 34.34
CA PRO A 53 27.39 21.04 33.60
C PRO A 53 28.50 20.48 32.66
N VAL A 54 29.30 21.40 32.10
CA VAL A 54 30.45 21.18 31.19
C VAL A 54 31.73 20.72 31.91
N GLU A 55 32.43 19.72 31.35
CA GLU A 55 33.91 19.66 31.39
C GLU A 55 34.46 19.54 29.96
N THR A 56 35.59 20.22 29.72
CA THR A 56 36.21 20.39 28.40
C THR A 56 37.34 19.41 28.16
N ASP A 57 37.39 18.78 26.98
CA ASP A 57 38.65 18.32 26.42
C ASP A 57 38.73 18.66 24.92
N HIS A 58 39.93 19.03 24.46
CA HIS A 58 40.18 19.57 23.13
C HIS A 58 40.79 18.50 22.21
N GLN A 59 40.10 18.13 21.13
CA GLN A 59 40.73 17.50 19.96
C GLN A 59 40.26 18.14 18.65
N GLU A 60 41.22 18.36 17.75
CA GLU A 60 41.05 19.05 16.47
C GLU A 60 40.31 18.19 15.41
N PRO A 61 39.66 18.82 14.42
CA PRO A 61 38.95 18.10 13.37
C PRO A 61 39.93 17.50 12.34
N PRO A 62 39.78 16.22 11.95
CA PRO A 62 40.55 15.65 10.86
C PRO A 62 40.12 16.24 9.50
N THR A 63 41.09 16.73 8.74
CA THR A 63 40.92 17.33 7.42
C THR A 63 40.67 16.27 6.33
N ILE A 64 39.80 16.59 5.37
CA ILE A 64 39.54 15.76 4.19
C ILE A 64 40.44 16.23 3.04
N PRO A 65 41.37 15.41 2.52
CA PRO A 65 42.06 15.73 1.27
C PRO A 65 41.16 15.39 0.08
N VAL A 66 40.86 16.40 -0.74
CA VAL A 66 40.28 16.23 -2.08
C VAL A 66 41.43 16.25 -3.06
N GLU A 67 41.59 15.19 -3.85
CA GLU A 67 42.56 15.15 -4.95
C GLU A 67 41.85 14.82 -6.26
N ASP A 68 41.93 15.75 -7.20
CA ASP A 68 41.28 15.72 -8.51
C ASP A 68 42.38 15.68 -9.59
N THR A 69 42.40 14.64 -10.42
CA THR A 69 43.13 14.68 -11.70
C THR A 69 42.66 13.59 -12.68
N SER A 70 42.80 13.90 -13.97
CA SER A 70 42.02 13.31 -15.07
C SER A 70 42.74 12.14 -15.82
N PRO A 71 42.47 11.81 -17.11
CA PRO A 71 42.05 10.45 -17.49
C PRO A 71 43.10 9.61 -18.24
N ILE A 72 42.83 8.30 -18.36
CA ILE A 72 43.71 7.29 -19.00
C ILE A 72 43.12 6.80 -20.36
N PRO A 73 43.95 6.52 -21.40
CA PRO A 73 43.53 6.44 -22.81
C PRO A 73 43.07 5.02 -23.29
N PRO A 74 42.50 4.88 -24.52
CA PRO A 74 41.92 3.63 -25.00
C PRO A 74 42.93 2.61 -25.57
N PRO A 75 42.62 1.30 -25.55
CA PRO A 75 43.42 0.24 -26.18
C PRO A 75 43.14 0.08 -27.69
N PRO A 76 44.03 -0.61 -28.45
CA PRO A 76 44.16 -0.43 -29.90
C PRO A 76 43.35 -1.41 -30.77
N GLU A 77 43.20 -1.01 -32.04
CA GLU A 77 42.68 -1.83 -33.13
C GLU A 77 43.62 -3.00 -33.48
N ASN A 78 43.05 -4.08 -34.02
CA ASN A 78 43.82 -5.02 -34.85
C ASN A 78 42.94 -5.64 -35.93
N ASN A 79 43.48 -5.74 -37.15
CA ASN A 79 42.69 -5.90 -38.38
C ASN A 79 43.17 -7.11 -39.17
N THR A 80 42.30 -8.08 -39.46
CA THR A 80 42.57 -9.15 -40.45
C THR A 80 41.30 -9.55 -41.20
N LEU A 81 41.36 -9.46 -42.53
CA LEU A 81 40.29 -9.76 -43.48
C LEU A 81 40.29 -11.26 -43.89
N LYS A 82 39.10 -11.83 -44.14
CA LYS A 82 38.80 -12.54 -45.40
C LYS A 82 37.31 -12.93 -45.59
N ASP A 83 36.75 -12.37 -46.66
CA ASP A 83 35.67 -12.80 -47.58
C ASP A 83 34.69 -13.94 -47.24
N GLY A 84 33.40 -13.67 -47.52
CA GLY A 84 32.33 -14.67 -47.65
C GLY A 84 30.93 -14.05 -47.59
N ALA A 85 30.29 -13.81 -48.74
CA ALA A 85 29.01 -13.08 -48.81
C ALA A 85 27.76 -13.94 -48.53
N THR A 86 26.69 -13.35 -47.95
CA THR A 86 25.30 -13.32 -48.50
C THR A 86 24.26 -12.76 -47.50
N THR A 87 23.54 -11.72 -47.93
CA THR A 87 22.27 -11.08 -47.48
C THR A 87 21.48 -11.53 -46.22
N ALA A 88 21.18 -10.59 -45.29
CA ALA A 88 19.86 -10.34 -44.64
C ALA A 88 19.93 -9.18 -43.60
N PRO A 89 18.85 -8.43 -43.30
CA PRO A 89 18.94 -7.21 -42.48
C PRO A 89 18.90 -7.44 -40.96
N THR A 90 19.81 -6.80 -40.23
CA THR A 90 19.97 -6.94 -38.77
C THR A 90 19.06 -5.98 -38.00
N LYS A 91 18.20 -6.49 -37.12
CA LYS A 91 17.47 -5.67 -36.13
C LYS A 91 18.44 -5.08 -35.10
N GLN A 92 18.45 -3.75 -34.95
CA GLN A 92 19.25 -3.08 -33.92
C GLN A 92 18.77 -3.49 -32.51
N LYS A 93 19.67 -4.06 -31.70
CA LYS A 93 19.43 -4.27 -30.27
C LYS A 93 19.69 -2.95 -29.54
N LYS A 94 18.64 -2.27 -29.06
CA LYS A 94 18.81 -1.14 -28.13
C LYS A 94 19.37 -1.68 -26.81
N LYS A 95 20.59 -1.28 -26.47
CA LYS A 95 21.19 -1.46 -25.15
C LYS A 95 20.72 -0.28 -24.30
N VAL A 96 20.06 -0.54 -23.16
CA VAL A 96 19.67 0.50 -22.21
C VAL A 96 20.72 0.54 -21.11
N THR A 97 21.42 1.66 -21.00
CA THR A 97 22.25 2.03 -19.85
C THR A 97 21.45 3.00 -18.99
N PHE A 98 21.35 2.73 -17.69
CA PHE A 98 20.75 3.65 -16.73
C PHE A 98 21.86 4.54 -16.15
N ASP A 99 21.89 5.78 -16.60
CA ASP A 99 22.65 6.85 -15.96
C ASP A 99 21.67 7.65 -15.09
N ALA A 100 21.95 7.78 -13.80
CA ALA A 100 20.94 8.13 -12.81
C ALA A 100 20.68 9.63 -12.64
N ASP A 101 21.43 10.48 -13.36
CA ASP A 101 21.45 11.94 -13.17
C ASP A 101 21.26 12.74 -14.48
N THR A 102 20.70 12.10 -15.51
CA THR A 102 20.30 12.77 -16.77
C THR A 102 18.79 12.78 -16.91
N ALA A 103 18.18 13.97 -16.86
CA ALA A 103 16.76 14.13 -17.13
C ALA A 103 16.39 13.59 -18.53
N ALA A 104 15.30 12.84 -18.61
CA ALA A 104 14.81 12.35 -19.89
C ALA A 104 14.46 13.52 -20.82
N PRO A 105 14.76 13.45 -22.13
CA PRO A 105 14.36 14.49 -23.07
C PRO A 105 12.83 14.60 -23.10
N GLU A 106 12.31 15.81 -22.94
CA GLU A 106 10.86 16.03 -22.97
C GLU A 106 10.25 15.56 -24.30
N PRO A 107 9.04 14.96 -24.28
CA PRO A 107 8.35 14.63 -25.51
C PRO A 107 8.05 15.92 -26.29
N SER A 108 8.38 15.92 -27.59
CA SER A 108 8.19 17.07 -28.46
C SER A 108 6.75 17.60 -28.41
N ALA A 109 6.59 18.90 -28.13
CA ALA A 109 5.30 19.58 -27.97
C ALA A 109 4.32 19.44 -29.16
N ASP A 110 4.82 19.02 -30.33
CA ASP A 110 4.05 18.84 -31.56
C ASP A 110 3.23 17.52 -31.60
N LEU A 111 3.37 16.63 -30.60
CA LEU A 111 2.62 15.37 -30.52
C LEU A 111 1.11 15.56 -30.28
N PHE A 112 0.69 16.74 -29.82
CA PHE A 112 -0.71 17.08 -29.52
C PHE A 112 -1.17 18.40 -30.15
N ALA A 113 -0.50 18.87 -31.21
CA ALA A 113 -0.95 20.05 -31.94
C ALA A 113 -2.31 19.78 -32.61
N PRO A 114 -3.42 20.46 -32.23
CA PRO A 114 -4.67 20.35 -32.97
C PRO A 114 -4.45 20.95 -34.37
N SER A 115 -4.75 20.17 -35.41
CA SER A 115 -4.51 20.58 -36.80
C SER A 115 -5.20 21.90 -37.12
N ALA A 116 -4.42 22.99 -37.21
CA ALA A 116 -4.90 24.36 -37.42
C ALA A 116 -5.38 24.63 -38.86
N ARG A 117 -6.00 23.64 -39.51
CA ARG A 117 -6.51 23.68 -40.88
C ARG A 117 -8.04 23.73 -40.95
N LEU A 118 -8.69 24.54 -40.10
CA LEU A 118 -10.08 24.97 -40.35
C LEU A 118 -10.49 26.32 -39.72
N SER A 119 -9.54 27.26 -39.55
CA SER A 119 -9.81 28.56 -38.89
C SER A 119 -9.42 29.80 -39.72
N SER A 120 -9.45 29.70 -41.05
CA SER A 120 -9.08 30.81 -41.93
C SER A 120 -9.84 30.83 -43.26
N GLN A 121 -11.16 30.96 -43.21
CA GLN A 121 -11.98 31.35 -44.38
C GLN A 121 -13.33 31.96 -43.97
N ILE A 122 -13.26 33.04 -43.18
CA ILE A 122 -14.38 33.99 -43.10
C ILE A 122 -14.40 34.76 -44.42
N HIS A 123 -15.09 34.21 -45.43
CA HIS A 123 -15.47 34.96 -46.61
C HIS A 123 -16.96 35.30 -46.52
N THR A 124 -17.22 36.57 -46.26
CA THR A 124 -18.52 37.19 -46.52
C THR A 124 -18.77 37.18 -48.02
N HIS A 125 -19.55 36.21 -48.52
CA HIS A 125 -20.21 36.35 -49.82
C HIS A 125 -21.65 35.86 -49.78
N ASP A 126 -22.51 36.76 -50.24
CA ASP A 126 -23.89 36.55 -50.63
C ASP A 126 -23.95 35.61 -51.87
N HIS A 127 -25.16 35.19 -52.21
CA HIS A 127 -25.59 34.47 -53.42
C HIS A 127 -25.62 32.93 -53.33
N ASN A 128 -26.77 32.47 -52.82
CA ASN A 128 -27.65 31.52 -53.51
C ASN A 128 -26.97 30.28 -54.13
N CYS A 129 -26.71 29.27 -53.30
CA CYS A 129 -26.64 27.88 -53.74
C CYS A 129 -27.66 27.04 -52.98
N THR A 130 -28.75 26.72 -53.67
CA THR A 130 -29.68 25.66 -53.27
C THR A 130 -28.99 24.30 -53.37
N HIS A 131 -28.37 23.83 -52.29
CA HIS A 131 -28.09 22.42 -52.13
C HIS A 131 -28.54 21.92 -50.76
N ASP A 132 -29.47 20.97 -50.83
CA ASP A 132 -30.18 20.36 -49.73
C ASP A 132 -29.26 19.39 -48.98
N HIS A 133 -28.43 19.95 -48.08
CA HIS A 133 -27.67 19.18 -47.11
C HIS A 133 -28.29 19.43 -45.74
N SER A 134 -28.75 18.36 -45.10
CA SER A 134 -29.33 18.36 -43.76
C SER A 134 -28.29 18.83 -42.72
N THR A 135 -28.16 20.14 -42.58
CA THR A 135 -27.38 20.78 -41.52
C THR A 135 -28.12 20.53 -40.22
N THR A 136 -27.67 19.50 -39.50
CA THR A 136 -28.07 19.27 -38.10
C THR A 136 -27.43 20.38 -37.27
N HIS A 137 -28.10 21.52 -37.23
CA HIS A 137 -27.72 22.66 -36.41
C HIS A 137 -27.99 22.32 -34.93
N PHE A 138 -27.01 21.67 -34.29
CA PHE A 138 -27.01 21.55 -32.83
C PHE A 138 -26.94 22.95 -32.24
N PRO A 139 -27.92 23.38 -31.42
CA PRO A 139 -27.84 24.67 -30.76
C PRO A 139 -26.58 24.68 -29.88
N PRO A 140 -25.78 25.76 -29.88
CA PRO A 140 -24.65 25.85 -28.95
C PRO A 140 -25.20 25.73 -27.52
N ALA A 141 -24.58 24.88 -26.70
CA ALA A 141 -24.96 24.75 -25.31
C ALA A 141 -24.91 26.14 -24.65
N PRO A 142 -25.91 26.51 -23.82
CA PRO A 142 -25.91 27.82 -23.17
C PRO A 142 -24.60 28.01 -22.41
N SER A 143 -23.96 29.16 -22.61
CA SER A 143 -22.75 29.55 -21.90
C SER A 143 -23.07 29.71 -20.41
N ALA A 144 -22.96 28.61 -19.68
CA ALA A 144 -23.19 28.56 -18.25
C ALA A 144 -21.89 28.95 -17.51
N PRO A 145 -22.00 29.71 -16.41
CA PRO A 145 -20.87 30.37 -15.75
C PRO A 145 -19.76 29.39 -15.41
N ASP A 146 -18.51 29.86 -15.49
CA ASP A 146 -17.34 29.00 -15.34
C ASP A 146 -17.35 28.29 -13.98
N LEU A 147 -17.02 27.00 -13.95
CA LEU A 147 -16.98 26.26 -12.70
C LEU A 147 -15.58 26.37 -12.13
N ASP A 148 -15.45 26.97 -10.95
CA ASP A 148 -14.19 26.94 -10.20
C ASP A 148 -14.00 25.54 -9.58
N PRO A 149 -12.93 24.78 -9.93
CA PRO A 149 -12.63 23.50 -9.30
C PRO A 149 -12.28 23.61 -7.81
N SER A 150 -12.08 24.83 -7.30
CA SER A 150 -11.73 25.15 -5.90
C SER A 150 -12.95 25.42 -5.02
N ASP A 151 -14.16 25.47 -5.61
CA ASP A 151 -15.41 25.75 -4.90
C ASP A 151 -15.78 24.59 -3.94
N PRO A 152 -16.04 24.85 -2.64
CA PRO A 152 -16.47 23.79 -1.71
C PRO A 152 -17.78 23.11 -2.14
N ASP A 153 -18.67 23.81 -2.85
CA ASP A 153 -19.92 23.28 -3.38
C ASP A 153 -19.81 22.83 -4.85
N PHE A 154 -18.59 22.66 -5.38
CA PHE A 154 -18.30 22.31 -6.78
C PHE A 154 -19.17 21.17 -7.32
N LEU A 155 -19.38 20.08 -6.57
CA LEU A 155 -20.18 18.94 -7.03
C LEU A 155 -21.67 19.29 -7.17
N ALA A 156 -22.22 20.11 -6.25
CA ALA A 156 -23.60 20.59 -6.34
C ALA A 156 -23.76 21.55 -7.53
N ASN A 157 -22.81 22.46 -7.72
CA ASN A 157 -22.80 23.43 -8.81
C ASN A 157 -22.57 22.75 -10.18
N LEU A 158 -21.74 21.72 -10.26
CA LEU A 158 -21.55 20.86 -11.43
C LEU A 158 -22.84 20.11 -11.78
N HIS A 159 -23.50 19.51 -10.80
CA HIS A 159 -24.75 18.80 -11.00
C HIS A 159 -25.88 19.74 -11.46
N ALA A 160 -26.02 20.91 -10.82
CA ALA A 160 -26.99 21.93 -11.23
C ALA A 160 -26.73 22.48 -12.65
N LYS A 161 -25.47 22.60 -13.06
CA LYS A 161 -25.08 23.13 -14.38
C LYS A 161 -25.26 22.12 -15.51
N TYR A 162 -24.75 20.90 -15.37
CA TYR A 162 -24.69 19.92 -16.46
C TYR A 162 -25.75 18.81 -16.38
N PHE A 163 -26.29 18.55 -15.19
CA PHE A 163 -27.21 17.44 -14.94
C PHE A 163 -28.52 17.87 -14.21
N PRO A 164 -29.13 19.04 -14.50
CA PRO A 164 -30.27 19.55 -13.73
C PRO A 164 -31.53 18.66 -13.77
N ASN A 165 -31.67 17.84 -14.81
CA ASN A 165 -32.79 16.91 -14.99
C ASN A 165 -32.46 15.48 -14.54
N LEU A 166 -31.22 15.21 -14.12
CA LEU A 166 -30.84 13.93 -13.55
C LEU A 166 -31.21 13.95 -12.05
N PRO A 167 -31.88 12.93 -11.49
CA PRO A 167 -32.04 12.85 -10.04
C PRO A 167 -30.68 12.65 -9.39
N ALA A 168 -30.30 13.54 -8.47
CA ALA A 168 -29.08 13.40 -7.70
C ALA A 168 -29.16 12.15 -6.82
N ASP A 169 -28.28 11.17 -7.08
CA ASP A 169 -28.14 9.96 -6.28
C ASP A 169 -26.96 10.16 -5.31
N PRO A 170 -27.22 10.47 -4.02
CA PRO A 170 -26.15 10.77 -3.08
C PRO A 170 -25.20 9.58 -2.86
N ALA A 171 -25.67 8.34 -2.99
CA ALA A 171 -24.82 7.16 -2.87
C ALA A 171 -23.82 7.06 -4.04
N LYS A 172 -24.19 7.50 -5.24
CA LYS A 172 -23.29 7.58 -6.40
C LYS A 172 -22.38 8.81 -6.39
N LEU A 173 -22.67 9.84 -5.59
CA LEU A 173 -21.82 11.01 -5.44
C LEU A 173 -20.86 10.89 -4.24
N ALA A 174 -21.16 10.03 -3.26
CA ALA A 174 -20.36 9.85 -2.05
C ALA A 174 -18.88 9.49 -2.32
N TRP A 175 -18.56 8.75 -3.39
CA TRP A 175 -17.16 8.44 -3.74
C TRP A 175 -16.38 9.64 -4.30
N MET A 176 -17.09 10.68 -4.77
CA MET A 176 -16.49 11.93 -5.26
C MET A 176 -16.33 12.98 -4.15
N ALA A 177 -16.94 12.76 -2.99
CA ALA A 177 -16.85 13.69 -1.87
C ALA A 177 -15.38 13.81 -1.39
N PRO A 178 -14.92 15.01 -1.02
CA PRO A 178 -13.62 15.15 -0.36
C PRO A 178 -13.62 14.36 0.96
N ILE A 179 -12.42 13.93 1.39
CA ILE A 179 -12.23 13.34 2.72
C ILE A 179 -12.80 14.33 3.76
N PRO A 180 -13.60 13.87 4.74
CA PRO A 180 -14.22 14.76 5.73
C PRO A 180 -13.19 15.69 6.38
N THR A 181 -13.46 17.00 6.34
CA THR A 181 -12.61 17.99 7.00
C THR A 181 -12.75 17.87 8.50
N ALA A 182 -11.65 18.02 9.24
CA ALA A 182 -11.62 17.82 10.69
C ALA A 182 -12.67 18.68 11.42
N ASN A 183 -13.48 18.05 12.27
CA ASN A 183 -14.63 18.64 12.99
C ASN A 183 -15.82 19.07 12.11
N SER A 184 -15.87 18.68 10.83
CA SER A 184 -17.11 18.78 10.04
C SER A 184 -18.17 17.79 10.52
N PRO A 185 -19.47 17.98 10.21
CA PRO A 185 -20.51 17.00 10.57
C PRO A 185 -20.18 15.59 10.07
N ALA A 186 -19.73 15.46 8.81
CA ALA A 186 -19.31 14.18 8.23
C ALA A 186 -18.09 13.55 8.92
N ASP A 187 -17.23 14.36 9.56
CA ASP A 187 -16.09 13.86 10.33
C ASP A 187 -16.50 13.33 11.72
N LEU A 188 -17.52 13.93 12.32
CA LEU A 188 -18.13 13.47 13.57
C LEU A 188 -18.94 12.18 13.37
N ASP A 189 -19.55 12.03 12.19
CA ASP A 189 -20.30 10.84 11.76
C ASP A 189 -19.39 9.64 11.41
N SER A 190 -18.06 9.81 11.33
CA SER A 190 -17.13 8.71 11.02
C SER A 190 -17.20 7.58 12.04
N PRO A 191 -17.29 6.30 11.61
CA PRO A 191 -17.36 5.13 12.51
C PRO A 191 -16.04 4.86 13.26
N TYR A 192 -15.01 5.68 13.07
CA TYR A 192 -13.75 5.63 13.80
C TYR A 192 -13.31 7.00 14.34
N HIS A 193 -14.27 7.86 14.68
CA HIS A 193 -14.01 9.19 15.22
C HIS A 193 -13.56 9.14 16.71
N PRO A 194 -12.50 9.88 17.12
CA PRO A 194 -11.97 9.85 18.50
C PRO A 194 -12.94 10.29 19.61
N GLY A 195 -13.95 11.10 19.28
CA GLY A 195 -15.00 11.53 20.21
C GLY A 195 -16.08 10.48 20.51
N GLN A 196 -16.05 9.30 19.87
CA GLN A 196 -17.04 8.23 20.15
C GLN A 196 -16.74 7.56 21.50
N SER A 197 -17.79 7.37 22.31
CA SER A 197 -17.69 6.76 23.63
C SER A 197 -17.50 5.24 23.60
N SER A 198 -17.84 4.59 22.50
CA SER A 198 -17.67 3.16 22.26
C SER A 198 -17.47 2.88 20.77
N LEU A 199 -16.70 1.84 20.45
CA LEU A 199 -16.44 1.38 19.08
C LEU A 199 -16.94 -0.06 18.92
N PRO A 200 -17.60 -0.40 17.81
CA PRO A 200 -17.89 -1.80 17.51
C PRO A 200 -16.59 -2.54 17.18
N VAL A 201 -16.46 -3.79 17.64
CA VAL A 201 -15.24 -4.60 17.44
C VAL A 201 -14.89 -4.76 15.95
N SER A 202 -15.89 -4.74 15.07
CA SER A 202 -15.73 -4.79 13.61
C SER A 202 -15.04 -3.56 13.02
N ALA A 203 -15.07 -2.41 13.69
CA ALA A 203 -14.40 -1.18 13.24
C ALA A 203 -12.97 -1.06 13.77
N LEU A 204 -12.51 -1.94 14.65
CA LEU A 204 -11.16 -1.87 15.22
C LEU A 204 -10.08 -2.05 14.15
N ARG A 205 -9.16 -1.08 14.09
CA ARG A 205 -8.13 -0.98 13.06
C ARG A 205 -6.79 -1.52 13.56
N PHE A 206 -6.09 -2.25 12.68
CA PHE A 206 -4.80 -2.87 12.97
C PHE A 206 -3.72 -2.39 11.99
N ASP A 207 -2.51 -2.15 12.49
CA ASP A 207 -1.37 -1.84 11.64
C ASP A 207 -0.78 -3.08 10.97
N PHE A 208 0.16 -2.90 10.02
CA PHE A 208 0.87 -4.00 9.38
C PHE A 208 1.67 -4.89 10.37
N LYS A 209 1.88 -4.47 11.62
CA LYS A 209 2.52 -5.27 12.69
C LYS A 209 1.48 -6.00 13.57
N GLY A 210 0.20 -5.97 13.17
CA GLY A 210 -0.93 -6.58 13.88
C GLY A 210 -1.33 -5.85 15.16
N ARG A 211 -0.82 -4.63 15.40
CA ARG A 211 -1.13 -3.85 16.61
C ARG A 211 -2.42 -3.07 16.43
N LEU A 212 -3.23 -3.02 17.48
CA LEU A 212 -4.43 -2.17 17.51
C LEU A 212 -4.03 -0.68 17.41
N VAL A 213 -4.70 0.05 16.52
CA VAL A 213 -4.48 1.48 16.27
C VAL A 213 -5.69 2.26 16.79
N PRO A 214 -5.60 2.97 17.94
CA PRO A 214 -6.75 3.71 18.48
C PRO A 214 -7.11 4.91 17.58
N PRO A 215 -8.38 5.37 17.57
CA PRO A 215 -8.86 6.46 16.71
C PRO A 215 -7.96 7.71 16.66
N SER A 216 -7.51 8.17 17.82
CA SER A 216 -6.67 9.37 17.93
C SER A 216 -5.32 9.21 17.23
N LEU A 217 -4.76 8.00 17.21
CA LEU A 217 -3.51 7.68 16.51
C LEU A 217 -3.76 7.38 15.03
N ALA A 218 -4.87 6.73 14.70
CA ALA A 218 -5.25 6.40 13.32
C ALA A 218 -5.28 7.64 12.41
N ARG A 219 -5.68 8.80 12.95
CA ARG A 219 -5.74 10.09 12.25
C ARG A 219 -4.42 10.89 12.22
N GLN A 220 -3.41 10.45 12.98
CA GLN A 220 -2.07 11.09 13.01
C GLN A 220 -1.08 10.38 12.07
N ILE A 221 -1.34 9.12 11.71
CA ILE A 221 -0.51 8.38 10.78
C ILE A 221 -0.64 9.00 9.39
N PRO A 222 0.45 9.37 8.70
CA PRO A 222 0.37 9.98 7.38
C PRO A 222 -0.11 8.97 6.32
N SER A 223 -0.81 9.45 5.30
CA SER A 223 -1.27 8.62 4.16
C SER A 223 -0.12 7.90 3.44
N SER A 224 1.07 8.51 3.41
CA SER A 224 2.30 7.92 2.88
C SER A 224 2.76 6.63 3.57
N ALA A 225 2.27 6.33 4.78
CA ALA A 225 2.52 5.06 5.46
C ALA A 225 1.80 3.86 4.81
N GLY A 226 0.95 4.09 3.80
CA GLY A 226 0.26 3.02 3.05
C GLY A 226 -0.79 2.27 3.86
N LEU A 227 -1.24 2.83 4.97
CA LEU A 227 -2.16 2.17 5.92
C LEU A 227 -3.62 2.67 5.78
N HIS A 228 -3.95 3.38 4.70
CA HIS A 228 -5.27 3.97 4.42
C HIS A 228 -5.85 3.37 3.13
N HIS A 229 -6.72 2.36 3.26
CA HIS A 229 -7.25 1.61 2.11
C HIS A 229 -8.76 1.30 2.25
N HIS A 230 -9.51 2.22 2.84
CA HIS A 230 -10.85 1.98 3.40
C HIS A 230 -11.90 2.93 2.86
N ALA A 231 -13.12 2.42 2.64
CA ALA A 231 -14.23 3.20 2.11
C ALA A 231 -15.08 3.87 3.21
N GLU A 232 -15.11 3.31 4.43
CA GLU A 232 -16.04 3.75 5.49
C GLU A 232 -15.43 4.76 6.48
N ALA A 233 -14.10 4.83 6.60
CA ALA A 233 -13.38 5.89 7.32
C ALA A 233 -12.01 6.13 6.64
N PRO A 234 -11.99 6.84 5.49
CA PRO A 234 -10.77 7.05 4.70
C PRO A 234 -9.70 7.89 5.43
N GLU A 235 -10.09 8.64 6.45
CA GLU A 235 -9.23 9.48 7.30
C GLU A 235 -8.55 8.73 8.45
N ALA A 236 -8.86 7.45 8.64
CA ALA A 236 -8.35 6.63 9.74
C ALA A 236 -7.47 5.48 9.25
N ALA A 237 -6.19 5.50 9.64
CA ALA A 237 -5.23 4.45 9.33
C ALA A 237 -5.49 3.13 10.05
N GLY A 238 -5.15 2.02 9.39
CA GLY A 238 -5.20 0.65 9.91
C GLY A 238 -6.37 -0.15 9.33
N TYR A 239 -6.16 -1.44 9.12
CA TYR A 239 -7.16 -2.33 8.52
C TYR A 239 -8.00 -3.02 9.57
N THR A 240 -9.30 -3.14 9.35
CA THR A 240 -10.19 -3.96 10.20
C THR A 240 -10.13 -5.44 9.81
N VAL A 241 -10.53 -6.33 10.73
CA VAL A 241 -10.60 -7.79 10.44
C VAL A 241 -11.53 -8.11 9.25
N PRO A 242 -12.74 -7.52 9.11
CA PRO A 242 -13.60 -7.75 7.93
C PRO A 242 -12.97 -7.29 6.60
N GLU A 243 -12.19 -6.20 6.61
CA GLU A 243 -11.49 -5.71 5.42
C GLU A 243 -10.32 -6.63 5.04
N LEU A 244 -9.52 -7.06 6.02
CA LEU A 244 -8.46 -8.04 5.82
C LEU A 244 -9.01 -9.38 5.30
N ALA A 245 -10.12 -9.87 5.85
CA ALA A 245 -10.80 -11.07 5.39
C ALA A 245 -11.30 -10.94 3.93
N ARG A 246 -11.75 -9.74 3.52
CA ARG A 246 -12.13 -9.45 2.13
C ARG A 246 -10.92 -9.43 1.20
N LEU A 247 -9.83 -8.77 1.61
CA LEU A 247 -8.58 -8.67 0.85
C LEU A 247 -7.87 -10.03 0.70
N ALA A 248 -7.97 -10.91 1.71
CA ALA A 248 -7.47 -12.28 1.71
C ALA A 248 -8.03 -13.13 0.56
N ARG A 249 -9.26 -12.83 0.09
CA ARG A 249 -9.92 -13.50 -1.04
C ARG A 249 -9.90 -12.68 -2.35
N SER A 250 -9.18 -11.57 -2.40
CA SER A 250 -9.08 -10.75 -3.61
C SER A 250 -8.39 -11.51 -4.75
N ALA A 251 -8.84 -11.29 -6.00
CA ALA A 251 -8.12 -11.77 -7.18
C ALA A 251 -6.69 -11.18 -7.29
N VAL A 252 -6.46 -9.98 -6.74
CA VAL A 252 -5.18 -9.28 -6.80
C VAL A 252 -4.17 -9.87 -5.80
N PRO A 253 -3.05 -10.46 -6.26
CA PRO A 253 -2.13 -11.16 -5.34
C PRO A 253 -1.48 -10.25 -4.30
N ALA A 254 -1.17 -8.99 -4.64
CA ALA A 254 -0.59 -8.03 -3.71
C ALA A 254 -1.52 -7.75 -2.50
N GLN A 255 -2.82 -7.63 -2.74
CA GLN A 255 -3.82 -7.44 -1.68
C GLN A 255 -3.89 -8.65 -0.74
N ARG A 256 -3.86 -9.88 -1.29
CA ARG A 256 -3.78 -11.11 -0.49
C ARG A 256 -2.50 -11.17 0.35
N CYS A 257 -1.34 -10.83 -0.24
CA CYS A 257 -0.07 -10.80 0.48
C CYS A 257 -0.06 -9.84 1.67
N VAL A 258 -0.66 -8.64 1.52
CA VAL A 258 -0.80 -7.67 2.62
C VAL A 258 -1.76 -8.19 3.69
N ALA A 259 -2.88 -8.78 3.26
CA ALA A 259 -3.86 -9.37 4.17
C ALA A 259 -3.25 -10.49 5.02
N TYR A 260 -2.60 -11.48 4.40
CA TYR A 260 -2.03 -12.63 5.11
C TYR A 260 -0.94 -12.24 6.11
N GLN A 261 -0.01 -11.34 5.74
CA GLN A 261 1.02 -10.85 6.68
C GLN A 261 0.39 -10.14 7.89
N THR A 262 -0.63 -9.31 7.67
CA THR A 262 -1.30 -8.56 8.74
C THR A 262 -2.12 -9.49 9.63
N LEU A 263 -2.88 -10.42 9.02
CA LEU A 263 -3.69 -11.42 9.72
C LEU A 263 -2.81 -12.38 10.53
N GLY A 264 -1.69 -12.88 10.00
CA GLY A 264 -0.77 -13.74 10.74
C GLY A 264 -0.22 -13.07 12.00
N ARG A 265 0.17 -11.79 11.90
CA ARG A 265 0.67 -11.00 13.04
C ARG A 265 -0.44 -10.70 14.06
N LEU A 266 -1.66 -10.42 13.59
CA LEU A 266 -2.84 -10.25 14.44
C LEU A 266 -3.17 -11.56 15.18
N LEU A 267 -3.19 -12.70 14.50
CA LEU A 267 -3.46 -14.02 15.06
C LEU A 267 -2.39 -14.45 16.08
N PHE A 268 -1.12 -14.14 15.83
CA PHE A 268 -0.05 -14.34 16.81
C PHE A 268 -0.30 -13.54 18.10
N ARG A 269 -0.59 -12.23 17.98
CA ARG A 269 -0.89 -11.33 19.11
C ARG A 269 -2.15 -11.75 19.88
N LEU A 270 -3.18 -12.17 19.16
CA LEU A 270 -4.40 -12.76 19.72
C LEU A 270 -4.07 -13.99 20.57
N GLY A 271 -3.25 -14.92 20.04
CA GLY A 271 -2.78 -16.10 20.77
C GLY A 271 -1.92 -15.77 21.99
N LYS A 272 -1.18 -14.66 21.99
CA LYS A 272 -0.44 -14.15 23.16
C LYS A 272 -1.32 -13.45 24.20
N GLY A 273 -2.62 -13.29 23.94
CA GLY A 273 -3.57 -12.71 24.89
C GLY A 273 -3.46 -11.19 25.06
N GLU A 274 -2.91 -10.48 24.07
CA GLU A 274 -2.74 -9.01 24.14
C GLU A 274 -4.05 -8.24 24.30
N TRP A 275 -5.19 -8.85 23.96
CA TRP A 275 -6.52 -8.25 23.99
C TRP A 275 -7.52 -9.00 24.89
N GLY A 276 -7.06 -9.94 25.72
CA GLY A 276 -7.93 -10.77 26.56
C GLY A 276 -7.45 -12.21 26.71
N VAL A 277 -8.19 -12.99 27.49
CA VAL A 277 -7.91 -14.40 27.81
C VAL A 277 -8.62 -15.35 26.81
N GLY A 278 -9.44 -14.79 25.91
CA GLY A 278 -10.27 -15.53 24.96
C GLY A 278 -11.44 -16.22 25.67
N GLU A 279 -11.95 -15.61 26.74
CA GLU A 279 -13.13 -16.10 27.44
C GLU A 279 -14.37 -15.51 26.76
N GLY A 280 -14.93 -16.31 25.85
CA GLY A 280 -16.24 -16.05 25.27
C GLY A 280 -17.31 -16.13 26.36
N GLY A 281 -18.20 -15.15 26.37
CA GLY A 281 -19.18 -14.97 27.43
C GLY A 281 -20.05 -16.22 27.59
N ARG A 282 -20.17 -16.72 28.82
CA ARG A 282 -21.12 -17.78 29.17
C ARG A 282 -22.33 -17.17 29.85
N ASP A 283 -23.48 -17.82 29.67
CA ASP A 283 -24.70 -17.58 30.44
C ASP A 283 -25.18 -16.10 30.52
N GLY A 284 -24.87 -15.31 29.48
CA GLY A 284 -25.32 -13.91 29.33
C GLY A 284 -24.24 -12.85 29.57
N GLU A 285 -23.00 -13.23 29.87
CA GLU A 285 -21.86 -12.30 29.95
C GLU A 285 -21.43 -11.81 28.55
N GLU A 286 -20.86 -10.61 28.48
CA GLU A 286 -20.23 -10.09 27.26
C GLU A 286 -18.89 -10.82 27.02
N ASP A 287 -18.55 -11.04 25.75
CA ASP A 287 -17.26 -11.63 25.39
C ASP A 287 -16.11 -10.66 25.67
N ASP A 288 -14.96 -11.20 26.09
CA ASP A 288 -13.75 -10.39 26.05
C ASP A 288 -13.37 -9.95 24.62
N LEU A 289 -12.56 -8.89 24.53
CA LEU A 289 -12.18 -8.30 23.25
C LEU A 289 -11.45 -9.31 22.35
N ALA A 290 -10.61 -10.18 22.92
CA ALA A 290 -9.95 -11.26 22.19
C ALA A 290 -10.95 -12.24 21.56
N PHE A 291 -11.94 -12.72 22.30
CA PHE A 291 -12.95 -13.65 21.76
C PHE A 291 -13.87 -12.97 20.73
N SER A 292 -14.18 -11.68 20.92
CA SER A 292 -14.90 -10.89 19.91
C SER A 292 -14.09 -10.72 18.60
N ILE A 293 -12.78 -10.48 18.69
CA ILE A 293 -11.88 -10.47 17.52
C ILE A 293 -11.84 -11.86 16.86
N TRP A 294 -11.74 -12.93 17.66
CA TRP A 294 -11.78 -14.31 17.14
C TRP A 294 -13.08 -14.64 16.40
N ARG A 295 -14.22 -14.16 16.89
CA ARG A 295 -15.51 -14.30 16.18
C ARG A 295 -15.48 -13.62 14.81
N LEU A 296 -14.84 -12.46 14.66
CA LEU A 296 -14.67 -11.80 13.35
C LEU A 296 -13.72 -12.58 12.44
N VAL A 297 -12.66 -13.19 12.98
CA VAL A 297 -11.75 -14.09 12.24
C VAL A 297 -12.52 -15.29 11.67
N LYS A 298 -13.31 -15.99 12.51
CA LYS A 298 -14.14 -17.13 12.07
C LYS A 298 -15.26 -16.72 11.11
N GLY A 299 -16.02 -15.68 11.44
CA GLY A 299 -17.11 -15.17 10.58
C GLY A 299 -16.61 -14.58 9.26
N GLY A 300 -15.36 -14.12 9.22
CA GLY A 300 -14.67 -13.69 8.00
C GLY A 300 -14.11 -14.82 7.15
N TYR A 301 -14.19 -16.08 7.61
CA TYR A 301 -13.53 -17.26 7.00
C TYR A 301 -12.02 -17.08 6.82
N VAL A 302 -11.36 -16.45 7.80
CA VAL A 302 -9.93 -16.08 7.71
C VAL A 302 -9.04 -17.31 7.69
N ILE A 303 -9.26 -18.28 8.57
CA ILE A 303 -8.42 -19.48 8.69
C ILE A 303 -8.55 -20.32 7.42
N GLU A 304 -9.79 -20.50 6.97
CA GLU A 304 -10.15 -21.22 5.75
C GLU A 304 -9.52 -20.57 4.51
N SER A 305 -9.50 -19.23 4.44
CA SER A 305 -8.84 -18.48 3.35
C SER A 305 -7.31 -18.59 3.39
N LEU A 306 -6.72 -18.83 4.56
CA LEU A 306 -5.28 -19.07 4.73
C LEU A 306 -4.92 -20.52 4.38
N GLU A 307 -5.72 -21.49 4.83
CA GLU A 307 -5.57 -22.91 4.52
C GLU A 307 -5.71 -23.18 3.02
N GLU A 308 -6.72 -22.60 2.36
CA GLU A 308 -6.89 -22.68 0.90
C GLU A 308 -5.63 -22.14 0.17
N ALA A 309 -5.14 -20.98 0.58
CA ALA A 309 -3.99 -20.34 -0.05
C ALA A 309 -2.65 -21.05 0.22
N ALA A 310 -2.50 -21.69 1.39
CA ALA A 310 -1.35 -22.50 1.75
C ALA A 310 -1.35 -23.88 1.06
N GLY A 311 -2.55 -24.48 0.93
CA GLY A 311 -2.79 -25.80 0.35
C GLY A 311 -2.67 -25.86 -1.18
N VAL A 312 -2.56 -24.72 -1.87
CA VAL A 312 -2.26 -24.68 -3.31
C VAL A 312 -0.97 -25.45 -3.61
N GLU A 313 -0.99 -26.32 -4.62
CA GLU A 313 0.17 -27.11 -5.05
C GLU A 313 1.37 -26.23 -5.42
N GLU A 314 2.59 -26.74 -5.18
CA GLU A 314 3.79 -25.98 -5.47
C GLU A 314 3.98 -25.79 -6.99
N GLY A 315 4.02 -24.53 -7.42
CA GLY A 315 4.03 -24.14 -8.83
C GLY A 315 2.66 -23.66 -9.35
N ALA A 316 1.57 -23.96 -8.64
CA ALA A 316 0.26 -23.36 -8.89
C ALA A 316 0.07 -22.04 -8.11
N GLY A 317 -0.79 -21.16 -8.64
CA GLY A 317 -1.14 -19.90 -7.98
C GLY A 317 0.02 -18.90 -7.82
N HIS A 318 -0.13 -17.96 -6.88
CA HIS A 318 0.87 -16.91 -6.63
C HIS A 318 1.79 -17.28 -5.47
N ARG A 319 3.04 -17.63 -5.77
CA ARG A 319 4.05 -18.13 -4.80
C ARG A 319 4.17 -17.29 -3.53
N GLY A 320 4.22 -15.95 -3.64
CA GLY A 320 4.31 -15.07 -2.47
C GLY A 320 3.05 -15.09 -1.60
N ALA A 321 1.87 -15.28 -2.20
CA ALA A 321 0.62 -15.34 -1.45
C ALA A 321 0.54 -16.65 -0.66
N ARG A 322 0.92 -17.78 -1.28
CA ARG A 322 1.08 -19.08 -0.61
C ARG A 322 2.08 -19.01 0.54
N ALA A 323 3.24 -18.41 0.32
CA ALA A 323 4.28 -18.28 1.36
C ALA A 323 3.79 -17.48 2.58
N TYR A 324 3.14 -16.33 2.38
CA TYR A 324 2.60 -15.54 3.49
C TYR A 324 1.39 -16.20 4.16
N ALA A 325 0.62 -17.03 3.45
CA ALA A 325 -0.46 -17.82 4.06
C ALA A 325 0.11 -18.91 5.00
N ILE A 326 1.16 -19.61 4.57
CA ILE A 326 1.89 -20.59 5.40
C ILE A 326 2.51 -19.89 6.63
N GLU A 327 3.17 -18.73 6.45
CA GLU A 327 3.71 -17.92 7.55
C GLU A 327 2.61 -17.51 8.54
N ALA A 328 1.43 -17.11 8.06
CA ALA A 328 0.31 -16.70 8.91
C ALA A 328 -0.29 -17.86 9.72
N LEU A 329 -0.40 -19.06 9.14
CA LEU A 329 -0.82 -20.26 9.86
C LEU A 329 0.20 -20.66 10.93
N TRP A 330 1.49 -20.61 10.61
CA TRP A 330 2.56 -20.85 11.60
C TRP A 330 2.56 -19.80 12.72
N LEU A 331 2.32 -18.53 12.39
CA LEU A 331 2.18 -17.45 13.39
C LEU A 331 0.95 -17.65 14.28
N PHE A 332 -0.16 -18.15 13.75
CA PHE A 332 -1.35 -18.51 14.52
C PHE A 332 -1.06 -19.66 15.51
N GLU A 333 -0.44 -20.76 15.03
CA GLU A 333 -0.03 -21.89 15.88
C GLU A 333 0.97 -21.45 16.97
N LYS A 334 2.02 -20.70 16.58
CA LYS A 334 3.03 -20.14 17.51
C LYS A 334 2.43 -19.11 18.48
N GLY A 335 1.34 -18.45 18.10
CA GLY A 335 0.52 -17.63 18.99
C GLY A 335 0.05 -18.44 20.19
N GLY A 336 -0.42 -19.66 19.94
CA GLY A 336 -0.91 -20.60 20.95
C GLY A 336 -2.39 -20.43 21.26
N TRP A 337 -3.15 -19.78 20.37
CA TRP A 337 -4.60 -19.65 20.52
C TRP A 337 -5.26 -21.02 20.46
N LYS A 338 -5.85 -21.44 21.57
CA LYS A 338 -6.65 -22.66 21.65
C LYS A 338 -8.08 -22.28 21.35
N GLU A 339 -8.68 -22.87 20.32
CA GLU A 339 -10.09 -22.64 19.98
C GLU A 339 -10.99 -23.12 21.12
N LYS A 340 -11.33 -22.22 22.05
CA LYS A 340 -12.15 -22.50 23.24
C LYS A 340 -13.64 -22.69 22.91
N TRP A 341 -14.04 -22.66 21.64
CA TRP A 341 -15.43 -22.81 21.21
C TRP A 341 -15.79 -24.28 21.01
N MET A 342 -16.19 -24.93 22.11
CA MET A 342 -16.99 -26.16 22.03
C MET A 342 -18.46 -25.73 22.01
N GLY A 343 -19.04 -25.60 20.81
CA GLY A 343 -20.48 -25.48 20.64
C GLY A 343 -21.22 -26.73 21.17
N ARG A 344 -22.49 -26.57 21.57
CA ARG A 344 -23.38 -27.68 21.94
C ARG A 344 -23.88 -28.43 20.70
#